data_AF-S8E7S1-F1
#
_entry.id   AF-S8E7S1-F1
#
_cell.length_a   1.000
_cell.length_b   1.000
_cell.length_c   1.000
_cell.angle_alpha   90.00
_cell.angle_beta   90.00
_cell.angle_gamma   90.00
#
_symmetry.space_group_name_H-M   'P 1'
#
loop_
_entity.id
_entity.type
_entity.pdbx_description
1 polymer ?
#
loop_
_entity_poly.entity_id
_entity_poly.type
_entity_poly.pdbx_seq_one_letter_code
_entity_poly.pdbx_strand_id
1 'polypeptide(L)'
;ADVVVDVDDYGAVPDGVTESSAGFHGAWAAACGSSSGTATVYAKGDYLVDGLVFSGPCNCSAIRVVIDGSVVAPADYTDLENSGYWILVENVAGVFFSGGVIDGNGSEYWACKNAGDCNPDGAR
;
A
#
# COMPACT_ATOMS: atom_id res chain seq x y z
N ALA A 1 -14.86 -1.47 -20.18
CA ALA A 1 -15.56 -1.06 -18.95
C ALA A 1 -14.49 -0.84 -17.90
N ASP A 2 -14.64 0.20 -17.08
CA ASP A 2 -13.74 0.43 -15.95
C ASP A 2 -14.05 -0.60 -14.86
N VAL A 3 -12.99 -1.14 -14.25
CA VAL A 3 -13.11 -2.13 -13.17
C VAL A 3 -12.82 -1.41 -11.86
N VAL A 4 -13.65 -1.62 -10.85
CA VAL A 4 -13.39 -1.15 -9.47
C VAL A 4 -13.26 -2.39 -8.60
N VAL A 5 -12.16 -2.46 -7.86
CA VAL A 5 -11.80 -3.56 -6.98
C VAL A 5 -11.64 -2.99 -5.58
N ASP A 6 -12.53 -3.39 -4.67
CA ASP A 6 -12.46 -2.96 -3.27
C ASP A 6 -11.47 -3.86 -2.52
N VAL A 7 -10.60 -3.28 -1.69
CA VAL A 7 -9.65 -4.05 -0.87
C VAL A 7 -10.35 -4.92 0.18
N ASP A 8 -11.53 -4.51 0.64
CA ASP A 8 -12.32 -5.25 1.63
C ASP A 8 -12.82 -6.59 1.07
N ASP A 9 -13.12 -6.64 -0.23
CA ASP A 9 -13.52 -7.87 -0.93
C ASP A 9 -12.41 -8.93 -0.94
N TYR A 10 -11.16 -8.53 -0.64
CA TYR A 10 -9.98 -9.38 -0.57
C TYR A 10 -9.49 -9.58 0.87
N GLY A 11 -10.29 -9.17 1.86
CA GLY A 11 -10.03 -9.42 3.28
C GLY A 11 -9.21 -8.35 3.98
N ALA A 12 -9.01 -7.17 3.37
CA ALA A 12 -8.55 -6.01 4.11
C ALA A 12 -9.60 -5.62 5.16
N VAL A 13 -9.15 -5.13 6.32
CA VAL A 13 -10.02 -4.75 7.43
C VAL A 13 -9.84 -3.25 7.71
N PRO A 14 -10.89 -2.43 7.53
CA PRO A 14 -10.81 -0.97 7.64
C PRO A 14 -10.90 -0.49 9.11
N ASP A 15 -10.07 -1.03 10.01
CA ASP A 15 -10.06 -0.68 11.44
C ASP A 15 -8.79 0.05 11.91
N GLY A 16 -7.81 0.24 11.02
CA GLY A 16 -6.52 0.88 11.28
C GLY A 16 -5.59 0.09 12.20
N VAL A 17 -5.92 -1.16 12.53
CA VAL A 17 -5.20 -1.98 13.52
C VAL A 17 -4.88 -3.38 13.00
N THR A 18 -5.77 -3.96 12.20
CA THR A 18 -5.59 -5.29 11.61
C THR A 18 -4.71 -5.17 10.35
N GLU A 19 -3.59 -5.90 10.34
CA GLU A 19 -2.68 -6.00 9.19
C GLU A 19 -3.46 -6.45 7.94
N SER A 20 -3.45 -5.62 6.89
CA SER A 20 -4.32 -5.75 5.73
C SER A 20 -3.58 -5.91 4.40
N SER A 21 -2.26 -6.11 4.38
CA SER A 21 -1.45 -6.17 3.16
C SER A 21 -1.91 -7.22 2.17
N ALA A 22 -2.34 -8.38 2.66
CA ALA A 22 -2.87 -9.46 1.82
C ALA A 22 -4.10 -9.03 1.01
N GLY A 23 -4.98 -8.21 1.59
CA GLY A 23 -6.15 -7.67 0.89
C GLY A 23 -5.74 -6.68 -0.21
N PHE A 24 -4.77 -5.81 0.07
CA PHE A 24 -4.21 -4.90 -0.94
C PHE A 24 -3.54 -5.66 -2.09
N HIS A 25 -2.76 -6.71 -1.82
CA HIS A 25 -2.15 -7.54 -2.87
C HIS A 25 -3.20 -8.27 -3.72
N GLY A 26 -4.26 -8.79 -3.08
CA GLY A 26 -5.37 -9.44 -3.77
C GLY A 26 -6.10 -8.49 -4.71
N ALA A 27 -6.47 -7.31 -4.21
CA ALA A 27 -7.16 -6.30 -5.00
C ALA A 27 -6.28 -5.77 -6.14
N TRP A 28 -4.98 -5.53 -5.88
CA TRP A 28 -4.02 -5.16 -6.90
C TRP A 28 -3.91 -6.21 -8.01
N ALA A 29 -3.76 -7.49 -7.65
CA ALA A 29 -3.66 -8.58 -8.62
C ALA A 29 -4.91 -8.68 -9.51
N ALA A 30 -6.10 -8.49 -8.94
CA ALA A 30 -7.34 -8.50 -9.69
C ALA A 30 -7.48 -7.30 -10.63
N ALA A 31 -7.15 -6.09 -10.16
CA ALA A 31 -7.15 -4.88 -10.98
C ALA A 31 -6.13 -5.00 -12.13
N CYS A 32 -4.90 -5.37 -11.80
CA CYS A 32 -3.78 -5.54 -12.73
C CYS A 32 -4.04 -6.63 -13.78
N GLY A 33 -4.72 -7.72 -13.40
CA GLY A 33 -5.09 -8.80 -14.31
C GLY A 33 -6.26 -8.48 -15.24
N SER A 34 -7.01 -7.40 -15.00
CA SER A 34 -8.17 -7.04 -15.79
C SER A 34 -7.81 -6.50 -17.18
N SER A 35 -8.65 -6.74 -18.19
CA SER A 35 -8.46 -6.21 -19.55
C SER A 35 -9.13 -4.84 -19.77
N SER A 36 -9.23 -4.01 -18.73
CA SER A 36 -9.84 -2.68 -18.80
C SER A 36 -8.87 -1.60 -19.32
N GLY A 37 -9.42 -0.47 -19.75
CA GLY A 37 -8.61 0.72 -20.02
C GLY A 37 -7.97 1.25 -18.72
N THR A 38 -8.80 1.54 -17.71
CA THR A 38 -8.34 1.88 -16.36
C THR A 38 -9.02 0.99 -15.34
N ALA A 39 -8.23 0.33 -14.50
CA ALA A 39 -8.72 -0.37 -13.31
C ALA A 39 -8.55 0.52 -12.08
N THR A 40 -9.43 0.40 -11.11
CA THR A 40 -9.40 1.14 -9.85
C THR A 40 -9.26 0.15 -8.69
N VAL A 41 -8.27 0.35 -7.84
CA VAL A 41 -8.20 -0.23 -6.50
C VAL A 41 -8.78 0.81 -5.54
N TYR A 42 -9.81 0.45 -4.80
CA TYR A 42 -10.50 1.35 -3.87
C TYR A 42 -10.30 0.86 -2.43
N ALA A 43 -9.85 1.76 -1.56
CA ALA A 43 -9.65 1.50 -0.15
C ALA A 43 -10.46 2.53 0.65
N LYS A 44 -11.48 2.07 1.37
CA LYS A 44 -12.41 2.93 2.10
C LYS A 44 -12.38 2.65 3.60
N GLY A 45 -11.50 3.37 4.27
CA GLY A 45 -11.26 3.22 5.70
C GLY A 45 -9.80 3.42 6.06
N ASP A 46 -9.47 3.06 7.28
CA ASP A 46 -8.11 3.12 7.79
C ASP A 46 -7.52 1.72 7.77
N TYR A 47 -6.37 1.54 7.14
CA TYR A 47 -5.75 0.24 6.95
C TYR A 47 -4.31 0.27 7.45
N LEU A 48 -4.00 -0.61 8.40
CA LEU A 48 -2.62 -0.93 8.76
C LEU A 48 -2.05 -1.85 7.68
N VAL A 49 -0.93 -1.47 7.06
CA VAL A 49 -0.26 -2.30 6.07
C VAL A 49 1.24 -2.34 6.31
N ASP A 50 1.80 -3.53 6.23
CA ASP A 50 3.25 -3.78 6.17
C ASP A 50 3.78 -3.43 4.76
N GLY A 51 4.85 -4.12 4.33
CA GLY A 51 5.45 -3.94 3.01
C GLY A 51 4.48 -4.30 1.87
N LEU A 52 4.08 -3.30 1.08
CA LEU A 52 3.30 -3.46 -0.13
C LEU A 52 4.20 -3.48 -1.37
N VAL A 53 4.11 -4.56 -2.16
CA VAL A 53 4.76 -4.66 -3.46
C VAL A 53 3.72 -4.83 -4.55
N PHE A 54 3.54 -3.80 -5.35
CA PHE A 54 2.62 -3.72 -6.47
C PHE A 54 3.40 -3.83 -7.78
N SER A 55 3.57 -5.07 -8.25
CA SER A 55 4.31 -5.37 -9.47
C SER A 55 3.38 -5.49 -10.68
N GLY A 56 3.86 -5.03 -11.83
CA GLY A 56 3.33 -5.36 -13.16
C GLY A 56 4.20 -6.39 -13.89
N PRO A 57 4.07 -6.51 -15.23
CA PRO A 57 3.18 -5.74 -16.11
C PRO A 57 1.71 -6.09 -15.90
N CYS A 58 0.84 -5.10 -16.07
CA CYS A 58 -0.60 -5.27 -15.97
C CYS A 58 -1.25 -5.43 -17.35
N ASN A 59 -2.36 -6.17 -17.40
CA ASN A 59 -3.17 -6.34 -18.60
C ASN A 59 -3.99 -5.08 -18.91
N CYS A 60 -4.34 -4.31 -17.87
CA CYS A 60 -5.00 -3.02 -18.02
C CYS A 60 -4.01 -1.93 -18.45
N SER A 61 -4.50 -0.88 -19.10
CA SER A 61 -3.61 0.21 -19.56
C SER A 61 -3.19 1.19 -18.47
N ALA A 62 -3.94 1.27 -17.37
CA ALA A 62 -3.61 2.07 -16.19
C ALA A 62 -4.31 1.55 -14.93
N ILE A 63 -3.74 1.83 -13.76
CA ILE A 63 -4.35 1.58 -12.45
C ILE A 63 -4.48 2.89 -11.68
N ARG A 64 -5.66 3.12 -11.11
CA ARG A 64 -5.90 4.17 -10.12
C ARG A 64 -6.05 3.54 -8.74
N VAL A 65 -5.25 3.98 -7.79
CA VAL A 65 -5.43 3.66 -6.37
C VAL A 65 -6.15 4.85 -5.73
N VAL A 66 -7.39 4.63 -5.29
CA VAL A 66 -8.21 5.64 -4.63
C VAL A 66 -8.30 5.30 -3.16
N ILE A 67 -7.78 6.18 -2.32
CA ILE A 67 -7.82 6.06 -0.86
C ILE A 67 -8.89 7.02 -0.34
N ASP A 68 -9.83 6.50 0.43
CA ASP A 68 -10.90 7.23 1.12
C ASP A 68 -10.82 6.91 2.61
N GLY A 69 -9.77 7.45 3.25
CA GLY A 69 -9.33 7.14 4.61
C GLY A 69 -7.81 7.20 4.69
N SER A 70 -7.18 6.24 5.36
CA SER A 70 -5.73 6.19 5.52
C SER A 70 -5.13 4.82 5.26
N VAL A 71 -3.91 4.83 4.73
CA VAL A 71 -3.01 3.67 4.68
C VAL A 71 -1.86 3.99 5.62
N VAL A 72 -1.70 3.20 6.68
CA VAL A 72 -0.83 3.51 7.82
C VAL A 72 0.23 2.43 7.94
N ALA A 73 1.48 2.83 8.11
CA ALA A 73 2.59 1.92 8.40
C ALA A 73 2.53 1.43 9.86
N PRO A 74 3.19 0.30 10.19
CA PRO A 74 3.36 -0.13 11.56
C PRO A 74 3.98 0.97 12.43
N ALA A 75 3.52 1.07 13.67
CA ALA A 75 4.08 2.00 14.65
C ALA A 75 5.51 1.60 15.00
N ASP A 76 5.74 0.30 15.18
CA ASP A 76 7.09 -0.25 15.29
C ASP A 76 7.71 -0.32 13.90
N TYR A 77 8.58 0.64 13.59
CA TYR A 77 9.26 0.70 12.29
C TYR A 77 10.16 -0.53 12.02
N THR A 78 10.46 -1.34 13.05
CA THR A 78 11.22 -2.58 12.89
C THR A 78 10.40 -3.69 12.22
N ASP A 79 9.06 -3.61 12.25
CA ASP A 79 8.16 -4.52 11.53
C ASP A 79 8.30 -4.41 10.01
N LEU A 80 8.80 -3.26 9.53
CA LEU A 80 9.15 -3.07 8.12
C LEU A 80 10.54 -3.61 7.76
N GLU A 81 11.30 -4.13 8.73
CA GLU A 81 12.65 -4.69 8.61
C GLU A 81 13.59 -3.91 7.66
N ASN A 82 14.54 -4.60 7.02
CA ASN A 82 15.30 -4.11 5.87
C ASN A 82 14.56 -4.42 4.55
N SER A 83 13.22 -4.37 4.55
CA SER A 83 12.39 -4.60 3.34
C SER A 83 12.81 -3.71 2.17
N GLY A 84 13.44 -2.58 2.49
CA GLY A 84 13.97 -1.63 1.54
C GLY A 84 12.90 -0.76 0.90
N TYR A 85 11.61 -1.07 1.03
CA TYR A 85 10.50 -0.21 0.62
C TYR A 85 9.27 -0.52 1.48
N TRP A 86 8.53 0.51 1.90
CA TRP A 86 7.23 0.31 2.53
C TRP A 86 6.16 0.09 1.47
N ILE A 87 6.13 0.93 0.43
CA ILE A 87 5.24 0.77 -0.72
C ILE A 87 6.08 0.85 -1.99
N LEU A 88 6.24 -0.27 -2.68
CA LEU A 88 6.92 -0.36 -3.97
C LEU A 88 5.91 -0.57 -5.09
N VAL A 89 5.93 0.30 -6.09
CA VAL A 89 5.23 0.08 -7.36
C VAL A 89 6.27 -0.06 -8.46
N GLU A 90 6.30 -1.20 -9.14
CA GLU A 90 7.33 -1.51 -10.13
C GLU A 90 6.77 -2.16 -11.39
N ASN A 91 7.37 -1.86 -12.55
CA ASN A 91 7.01 -2.47 -13.84
C ASN A 91 5.54 -2.27 -14.25
N VAL A 92 4.92 -1.16 -13.85
CA VAL A 92 3.52 -0.82 -14.15
C VAL A 92 3.45 0.37 -15.11
N ALA A 93 2.64 0.25 -16.16
CA ALA A 93 2.32 1.37 -17.04
C ALA A 93 1.13 2.16 -16.46
N GLY A 94 1.34 3.43 -16.15
CA GLY A 94 0.28 4.35 -15.71
C GLY A 94 -0.30 3.98 -14.35
N VAL A 95 0.30 4.47 -13.26
CA VAL A 95 -0.26 4.35 -11.91
C VAL A 95 -0.58 5.74 -11.35
N PHE A 96 -1.74 5.88 -10.71
CA PHE A 96 -2.19 7.14 -10.12
C PHE A 96 -2.73 6.89 -8.72
N PHE A 97 -2.17 7.57 -7.73
CA PHE A 97 -2.72 7.62 -6.37
C PHE A 97 -3.55 8.89 -6.21
N SER A 98 -4.69 8.79 -5.55
CA SER A 98 -5.56 9.95 -5.29
C SER A 98 -6.41 9.77 -4.04
N GLY A 99 -6.78 10.89 -3.42
CA GLY A 99 -7.56 10.92 -2.18
C GLY A 99 -6.70 10.65 -0.93
N GLY A 100 -7.39 10.51 0.21
CA GLY A 100 -6.89 9.92 1.45
C GLY A 100 -5.54 10.40 2.00
N VAL A 101 -4.99 9.56 2.88
CA VAL A 101 -3.70 9.75 3.55
C VAL A 101 -2.84 8.49 3.39
N ILE A 102 -1.57 8.68 3.11
CA ILE A 102 -0.53 7.65 3.24
C ILE A 102 0.34 8.10 4.42
N ASP A 103 0.21 7.42 5.55
CA ASP A 103 0.90 7.75 6.80
C ASP A 103 2.02 6.73 7.06
N GLY A 104 3.26 7.16 6.84
CA GLY A 104 4.45 6.31 7.06
C GLY A 104 4.80 6.09 8.53
N ASN A 105 4.03 6.64 9.48
CA ASN A 105 4.17 6.42 10.93
C ASN A 105 5.61 6.58 11.48
N GLY A 106 6.43 7.41 10.84
CA GLY A 106 7.89 7.41 11.03
C GLY A 106 8.40 8.06 12.31
N SER A 107 7.53 8.43 13.26
CA SER A 107 7.91 9.22 14.44
C SER A 107 8.96 8.50 15.31
N GLU A 108 8.77 7.20 15.55
CA GLU A 108 9.71 6.37 16.30
C GLU A 108 11.03 6.18 15.55
N TYR A 109 10.96 5.94 14.23
CA TYR A 109 12.15 5.85 13.38
C TYR A 109 12.99 7.13 13.45
N TRP A 110 12.38 8.31 13.34
CA TRP A 110 13.11 9.58 13.41
C TRP A 110 13.71 9.84 14.80
N ALA A 111 13.00 9.48 15.88
CA ALA A 111 13.54 9.56 17.24
C ALA A 111 14.79 8.69 17.38
N CYS A 112 14.75 7.47 16.84
CA CYS A 112 15.86 6.54 16.79
C CYS A 112 17.05 7.07 15.98
N LYS A 113 16.81 7.62 14.77
CA LYS A 113 17.88 8.25 13.96
C LYS A 113 18.55 9.41 14.68
N ASN A 114 17.79 10.21 15.42
CA ASN A 114 18.33 11.32 16.22
C ASN A 114 19.20 10.86 17.39
N ALA A 115 18.98 9.65 17.92
CA ALA A 115 19.78 9.07 19.00
C ALA A 115 21.14 8.50 18.53
N GLY A 116 21.31 8.23 17.23
CA GLY A 116 22.60 7.90 16.61
C GLY A 116 22.99 6.42 16.51
N ASP A 117 22.13 5.50 16.96
CA ASP A 117 22.37 4.03 16.88
C ASP A 117 21.11 3.30 16.41
N CYS A 118 20.59 3.73 15.25
CA CYS A 118 19.33 3.22 14.74
C CYS A 118 19.50 2.03 13.83
N ASN A 119 18.85 0.92 14.18
CA ASN A 119 18.75 -0.30 13.40
C ASN A 119 17.28 -0.80 13.48
N PRO A 120 16.69 -1.33 12.40
CA PRO A 120 17.18 -1.42 11.01
C PRO A 120 17.33 -0.06 10.33
N ASP A 121 17.90 -0.06 9.11
CA ASP A 121 18.10 1.15 8.30
C ASP A 121 16.77 1.86 7.97
N GLY A 122 15.65 1.13 8.06
CA GLY A 122 14.29 1.59 7.79
C GLY A 122 13.85 1.31 6.36
N ALA A 123 12.55 1.47 6.12
CA ALA A 123 11.95 1.38 4.80
C ALA A 123 11.85 2.77 4.14
N ARG A 124 11.87 2.81 2.80
CA ARG A 124 11.68 4.03 1.98
C ARG A 124 10.39 4.00 1.18
#